data_AF-A0A659SDW8-F1
#
_entry.id   AF-A0A659SDW8-F1
#
_cell.length_a   1.000
_cell.length_b   1.000
_cell.length_c   1.000
_cell.angle_alpha   90.00
_cell.angle_beta   90.00
_cell.angle_gamma   90.00
#
_symmetry.space_group_name_H-M   'P 1'
#
loop_
_entity.id
_entity.type
_entity.pdbx_description
1 polymer ?
#
loop_
_entity_poly.entity_id
_entity_poly.type
_entity_poly.pdbx_seq_one_letter_code
_entity_poly.pdbx_strand_id
1 'polypeptide(L)'
;MSRRLRRTKIVTTLGPATDRDNNLEKVIAAGANVVRMNFSHGSPEDHKMRADKVREIAAKLGRHVAILGDLQGPKIRVSTFKEGKVFLNIGDKFLLDANLGKGDGDKEKVGIDYIGLPADVVPGDILLLDGGRVQ
;
A
#
# COMPACT_ATOMS: atom_id res chain seq x y z
N MET A 1 -35.05 6.17 25.27
CA MET A 1 -34.76 6.74 23.93
C MET A 1 -33.97 5.73 23.12
N SER A 2 -34.37 5.44 21.89
CA SER A 2 -33.60 4.54 21.00
C SER A 2 -32.28 5.21 20.61
N ARG A 3 -31.15 4.53 20.80
CA ARG A 3 -29.83 5.04 20.42
C ARG A 3 -29.71 5.02 18.90
N ARG A 4 -29.43 6.17 18.28
CA ARG A 4 -29.24 6.27 16.82
C ARG A 4 -28.08 5.38 16.39
N LEU A 5 -28.37 4.39 15.55
CA LEU A 5 -27.35 3.50 14.98
C LEU A 5 -26.61 4.19 13.83
N ARG A 6 -25.30 3.98 13.76
CA ARG A 6 -24.46 4.45 12.64
C ARG A 6 -24.83 3.70 11.36
N ARG A 7 -25.06 4.45 10.28
CA ARG A 7 -25.39 3.90 8.95
C ARG A 7 -24.15 3.64 8.09
N THR A 8 -23.29 4.66 7.93
CA THR A 8 -22.04 4.59 7.17
C THR A 8 -21.09 3.57 7.78
N LYS A 9 -20.51 2.67 6.99
CA LYS A 9 -19.62 1.60 7.46
C LYS A 9 -18.16 2.05 7.49
N ILE A 10 -17.34 1.37 8.30
CA ILE A 10 -15.91 1.67 8.47
C ILE A 10 -15.09 0.47 7.98
N VAL A 11 -14.12 0.75 7.10
CA VAL A 11 -13.12 -0.21 6.62
C VAL A 11 -11.78 0.11 7.28
N THR A 12 -11.12 -0.88 7.88
CA THR A 12 -9.82 -0.72 8.56
C THR A 12 -8.76 -1.61 7.94
N THR A 13 -7.66 -1.05 7.45
CA THR A 13 -6.54 -1.83 6.92
C THR A 13 -5.74 -2.46 8.06
N LEU A 14 -5.42 -3.75 7.93
CA LEU A 14 -4.60 -4.50 8.89
C LEU A 14 -3.11 -4.35 8.59
N GLY A 15 -2.29 -4.42 9.63
CA GLY A 15 -0.83 -4.37 9.54
C GLY A 15 -0.15 -4.33 10.91
N PRO A 16 1.14 -3.96 10.99
CA PRO A 16 1.91 -4.00 12.23
C PRO A 16 1.32 -3.21 13.41
N ALA A 17 0.51 -2.19 13.14
CA ALA A 17 -0.19 -1.43 14.18
C ALA A 17 -1.36 -2.22 14.80
N THR A 18 -2.04 -3.06 14.02
CA THR A 18 -3.15 -3.91 14.49
C THR A 18 -2.66 -5.26 15.02
N ASP A 19 -1.48 -5.71 14.61
CA ASP A 19 -0.86 -6.96 15.09
C ASP A 19 -0.30 -6.84 16.51
N ARG A 20 0.07 -5.61 16.92
CA ARG A 20 0.61 -5.31 18.24
C ARG A 20 -0.48 -5.28 19.30
N ASP A 21 -0.12 -5.78 20.48
CA ASP A 21 -0.98 -5.87 21.65
C ASP A 21 -2.33 -6.51 21.31
N ASN A 22 -3.42 -5.91 21.79
CA ASN A 22 -4.78 -6.30 21.46
C ASN A 22 -5.48 -5.27 20.56
N ASN A 23 -4.73 -4.59 19.70
CA ASN A 23 -5.28 -3.48 18.91
C ASN A 23 -6.32 -3.94 17.90
N LEU A 24 -6.18 -5.14 17.32
CA LEU A 24 -7.20 -5.73 16.46
C LEU A 24 -8.57 -5.86 17.16
N GLU A 25 -8.60 -6.36 18.40
CA GLU A 25 -9.84 -6.45 19.18
C GLU A 25 -10.40 -5.06 19.50
N LYS A 26 -9.54 -4.11 19.89
CA LYS A 26 -9.94 -2.74 20.17
C LYS A 26 -10.58 -2.05 18.95
N VAL A 27 -10.03 -2.21 17.74
CA VAL A 27 -10.60 -1.58 16.54
C VAL A 27 -11.93 -2.22 16.12
N ILE A 28 -12.09 -3.54 16.31
CA ILE A 28 -13.37 -4.22 16.08
C ILE A 28 -14.41 -3.74 17.10
N ALA A 29 -14.05 -3.68 18.38
CA ALA A 29 -14.93 -3.18 19.44
C ALA A 29 -15.33 -1.71 19.23
N ALA A 30 -14.41 -0.87 18.72
CA ALA A 30 -14.67 0.52 18.38
C ALA A 30 -15.62 0.71 17.19
N GLY A 31 -15.79 -0.32 16.35
CA GLY A 31 -16.84 -0.35 15.32
C GLY A 31 -16.36 -0.58 13.89
N ALA A 32 -15.18 -1.18 13.67
CA ALA A 32 -14.82 -1.67 12.34
C ALA A 32 -15.90 -2.65 11.81
N ASN A 33 -16.33 -2.47 10.55
CA ASN A 33 -17.31 -3.35 9.90
C ASN A 33 -16.66 -4.27 8.88
N VAL A 34 -15.58 -3.80 8.25
CA VAL A 34 -14.80 -4.52 7.28
C VAL A 34 -13.33 -4.35 7.64
N VAL A 35 -12.57 -5.43 7.65
CA VAL A 35 -11.11 -5.36 7.71
C VAL A 35 -10.53 -5.55 6.32
N ARG A 36 -9.54 -4.73 5.96
CA ARG A 36 -8.85 -4.78 4.67
C ARG A 36 -7.48 -5.42 4.83
N MET A 37 -7.20 -6.44 4.04
CA MET A 37 -5.88 -7.05 3.89
C MET A 37 -5.25 -6.52 2.60
N ASN A 38 -4.22 -5.70 2.73
CA ASN A 38 -3.52 -5.14 1.58
C ASN A 38 -2.41 -6.09 1.14
N PHE A 39 -2.60 -6.80 0.02
CA PHE A 39 -1.62 -7.75 -0.53
C PHE A 39 -0.42 -7.07 -1.20
N SER A 40 -0.34 -5.74 -1.16
CA SER A 40 0.90 -5.02 -1.49
C SER A 40 2.04 -5.31 -0.51
N HIS A 41 1.72 -5.80 0.69
CA HIS A 41 2.65 -6.06 1.78
C HIS A 41 2.27 -7.32 2.58
N GLY A 42 3.26 -7.97 3.19
CA GLY A 42 3.06 -9.19 3.98
C GLY A 42 3.06 -10.46 3.15
N SER A 43 3.15 -11.62 3.82
CA SER A 43 3.07 -12.93 3.17
C SER A 43 1.63 -13.48 3.20
N PRO A 44 1.31 -14.48 2.36
CA PRO A 44 0.04 -15.21 2.46
C PRO A 44 -0.22 -15.77 3.86
N GLU A 45 0.82 -16.18 4.58
CA GLU A 45 0.75 -16.70 5.95
C GLU A 45 0.34 -15.60 6.94
N ASP A 46 0.89 -14.39 6.81
CA ASP A 46 0.48 -13.24 7.62
C ASP A 46 -1.02 -12.94 7.44
N HIS A 47 -1.50 -12.98 6.19
CA HIS A 47 -2.90 -12.72 5.88
C HIS A 47 -3.83 -13.82 6.42
N LYS A 48 -3.43 -15.09 6.32
CA LYS A 48 -4.17 -16.22 6.92
C LYS A 48 -4.27 -16.07 8.43
N MET A 49 -3.15 -15.84 9.11
CA MET A 49 -3.12 -15.63 10.56
C MET A 49 -4.04 -14.47 10.98
N ARG A 50 -3.99 -13.34 10.27
CA ARG A 50 -4.88 -12.21 10.53
C ARG A 50 -6.34 -12.56 10.28
N ALA A 51 -6.66 -13.36 9.26
CA ALA A 51 -8.03 -13.78 8.96
C ALA A 51 -8.63 -14.60 10.11
N ASP A 52 -7.85 -15.53 10.64
CA ASP A 52 -8.28 -16.40 11.73
C ASP A 52 -8.51 -15.60 13.01
N LYS A 53 -7.57 -14.71 13.37
CA LYS A 53 -7.73 -13.78 14.51
C LYS A 53 -8.96 -12.89 14.38
N VAL A 54 -9.24 -12.35 13.18
CA VAL A 54 -10.44 -11.54 12.94
C VAL A 54 -11.70 -12.35 13.21
N ARG A 55 -11.78 -13.59 12.72
CA ARG A 55 -12.94 -14.47 12.92
C ARG A 55 -13.12 -14.84 14.39
N GLU A 56 -12.04 -15.19 15.08
CA GLU A 56 -12.03 -15.50 16.50
C GLU A 56 -12.57 -14.33 17.32
N ILE A 57 -12.03 -13.14 17.11
CA ILE A 57 -12.44 -11.92 17.83
C ILE A 57 -13.89 -11.54 17.48
N ALA A 58 -14.29 -11.66 16.22
CA ALA A 58 -15.66 -11.38 15.79
C ALA A 58 -16.65 -12.31 16.50
N ALA A 59 -16.33 -13.61 16.62
CA ALA A 59 -17.14 -14.57 17.38
C ALA A 59 -17.17 -14.22 18.88
N LYS A 60 -16.01 -13.96 19.50
CA LYS A 60 -15.90 -13.55 20.90
C LYS A 60 -16.75 -12.33 21.24
N LEU A 61 -16.83 -11.35 20.35
CA LEU A 61 -17.55 -10.09 20.55
C LEU A 61 -19.00 -10.12 20.05
N GLY A 62 -19.46 -11.23 19.45
CA GLY A 62 -20.79 -11.31 18.83
C GLY A 62 -20.99 -10.30 17.68
N ARG A 63 -19.95 -10.08 16.87
CA ARG A 63 -19.94 -9.11 15.76
C ARG A 63 -19.83 -9.85 14.42
N HIS A 64 -20.47 -9.31 13.39
CA HIS A 64 -20.18 -9.68 12.01
C HIS A 64 -19.19 -8.68 11.40
N VAL A 65 -18.02 -9.17 10.99
CA VAL A 65 -16.95 -8.37 10.38
C VAL A 65 -16.59 -9.01 9.04
N ALA A 66 -16.71 -8.25 7.95
CA ALA A 66 -16.30 -8.73 6.64
C ALA A 66 -14.77 -8.64 6.47
N ILE A 67 -14.19 -9.53 5.66
CA ILE A 67 -12.77 -9.48 5.27
C ILE A 67 -12.71 -9.11 3.79
N LEU A 68 -12.00 -8.02 3.48
CA LEU A 68 -11.74 -7.53 2.14
C LEU A 68 -10.27 -7.81 1.78
N GLY A 69 -10.05 -8.61 0.74
CA GLY A 69 -8.72 -8.77 0.13
C GLY A 69 -8.51 -7.69 -0.93
N ASP A 70 -7.42 -6.95 -0.82
CA ASP A 70 -7.06 -5.89 -1.76
C ASP A 70 -5.81 -6.28 -2.56
N LEU A 71 -5.98 -6.41 -3.86
CA LEU A 71 -4.94 -6.83 -4.79
C LEU A 71 -3.95 -5.69 -5.02
N GLN A 72 -2.69 -6.05 -5.21
CA GLN A 72 -1.62 -5.09 -5.44
C GLN A 72 -1.77 -4.30 -6.75
N GLY A 73 -2.32 -4.93 -7.79
CA GLY A 73 -2.35 -4.39 -9.15
C GLY A 73 -0.95 -4.31 -9.79
N PRO A 74 -0.84 -3.71 -11.00
CA PRO A 74 0.44 -3.47 -11.65
C PRO A 74 1.25 -2.44 -10.85
N LYS A 75 2.47 -2.81 -10.43
CA LYS A 75 3.39 -1.88 -9.76
C LYS A 75 4.20 -1.10 -10.78
N ILE A 76 3.82 0.15 -11.00
CA ILE A 76 4.66 1.12 -11.72
C ILE A 76 5.44 1.89 -10.65
N ARG A 77 6.73 1.58 -10.52
CA ARG A 77 7.63 2.19 -9.53
C ARG A 77 8.98 2.45 -10.16
N VAL A 78 9.64 3.50 -9.67
CA VAL A 78 11.09 3.60 -9.80
C VAL A 78 11.74 2.51 -8.95
N SER A 79 12.85 1.97 -9.47
CA SER A 79 13.69 1.01 -8.78
C SER A 79 14.46 1.70 -7.64
N THR A 80 15.47 1.03 -7.10
CA THR A 80 16.24 1.52 -5.95
C THR A 80 17.51 2.26 -6.36
N PHE A 81 17.91 3.22 -5.52
CA PHE A 81 19.14 4.01 -5.66
C PHE A 81 20.30 3.40 -4.88
N LYS A 82 21.54 3.66 -5.32
CA LYS A 82 22.77 3.22 -4.64
C LYS A 82 22.83 3.68 -3.19
N GLU A 83 22.49 4.94 -2.94
CA GLU A 83 22.54 5.59 -1.63
C GLU A 83 21.15 5.69 -0.97
N GLY A 84 20.19 4.88 -1.42
CA GLY A 84 18.83 4.80 -0.88
C GLY A 84 17.89 5.91 -1.37
N LYS A 85 18.36 7.16 -1.46
CA LYS A 85 17.60 8.28 -2.03
C LYS A 85 18.49 9.24 -2.81
N VAL A 86 17.86 10.01 -3.69
CA VAL A 86 18.48 11.14 -4.38
C VAL A 86 17.60 12.38 -4.24
N PHE A 87 18.22 13.55 -4.36
CA PHE A 87 17.53 14.82 -4.44
C PHE A 87 17.74 15.39 -5.83
N LEU A 88 16.63 15.79 -6.46
CA LEU A 88 16.62 16.48 -7.74
C LEU A 88 16.23 17.93 -7.52
N ASN A 89 16.87 18.83 -8.26
CA ASN A 89 16.54 20.24 -8.31
C ASN A 89 15.62 20.52 -9.49
N ILE A 90 14.95 21.66 -9.45
CA ILE A 90 14.12 22.12 -10.56
C ILE A 90 14.99 22.31 -11.80
N GLY A 91 14.62 21.65 -12.90
CA GLY A 91 15.33 21.70 -14.17
C GLY A 91 16.41 20.63 -14.36
N ASP A 92 16.67 19.79 -13.35
CA ASP A 92 17.59 18.66 -13.51
C ASP A 92 17.05 17.69 -14.56
N LYS A 93 17.93 17.23 -15.45
CA LYS A 93 17.61 16.16 -16.37
C LYS A 93 17.69 14.84 -15.62
N PHE A 94 16.67 14.00 -15.79
CA PHE A 94 16.59 12.72 -15.11
C PHE A 94 16.07 11.63 -16.03
N LEU A 95 16.74 10.48 -16.06
CA LEU A 95 16.46 9.36 -16.96
C LEU A 95 15.78 8.20 -16.22
N LEU A 96 14.67 7.73 -16.76
CA LEU A 96 14.05 6.47 -16.37
C LEU A 96 14.47 5.38 -17.37
N ASP A 97 15.25 4.41 -16.92
CA ASP A 97 15.83 3.37 -17.78
C ASP A 97 15.28 1.98 -17.43
N ALA A 98 14.55 1.36 -18.36
CA ALA A 98 13.97 0.04 -18.18
C ALA A 98 15.01 -1.10 -18.03
N ASN A 99 16.26 -0.86 -18.44
CA ASN A 99 17.34 -1.85 -18.39
C ASN A 99 18.28 -1.65 -17.20
N LEU A 100 18.08 -0.59 -16.40
CA LEU A 100 18.98 -0.31 -15.27
C LEU A 100 18.75 -1.30 -14.12
N GLY A 101 19.84 -1.87 -13.62
CA GLY A 101 19.84 -2.82 -12.52
C GLY A 101 19.28 -2.23 -11.22
N LYS A 102 18.71 -3.12 -10.39
CA LYS A 102 18.20 -2.73 -9.07
C LYS A 102 19.34 -2.24 -8.19
N GLY A 103 19.23 -1.01 -7.69
CA GLY A 103 20.23 -0.41 -6.81
C GLY A 103 21.29 0.39 -7.56
N ASP A 104 21.23 0.48 -8.89
CA ASP A 104 22.18 1.25 -9.68
C ASP A 104 21.76 2.70 -9.93
N GLY A 105 20.60 3.10 -9.43
CA GLY A 105 20.10 4.46 -9.57
C GLY A 105 20.94 5.51 -8.84
N ASP A 106 21.04 6.70 -9.43
CA ASP A 106 21.78 7.86 -8.93
C ASP A 106 21.05 9.17 -9.30
N LYS A 107 21.75 10.31 -9.26
CA LYS A 107 21.17 11.64 -9.53
C LYS A 107 20.79 11.88 -10.98
N GLU A 108 21.28 11.05 -11.91
CA GLU A 108 21.04 11.22 -13.34
C GLU A 108 20.01 10.22 -13.86
N LYS A 109 19.94 9.03 -13.25
CA LYS A 109 19.08 7.95 -13.74
C LYS A 109 18.58 7.00 -12.65
N VAL A 110 17.45 6.36 -12.90
CA VAL A 110 16.94 5.25 -12.09
C VAL A 110 16.23 4.20 -12.95
N GLY A 111 16.24 2.96 -12.47
CA GLY A 111 15.49 1.88 -13.10
C GLY A 111 13.99 2.05 -12.94
N ILE A 112 13.20 1.35 -13.74
CA ILE A 112 11.74 1.25 -13.59
C ILE A 112 11.30 -0.21 -13.58
N ASP A 113 10.35 -0.54 -12.71
CA ASP A 113 9.82 -1.91 -12.61
C ASP A 113 8.85 -2.24 -13.77
N TYR A 114 8.26 -1.21 -14.39
CA TYR A 114 7.36 -1.36 -15.53
C TYR A 114 8.10 -1.09 -16.85
N ILE A 115 8.58 -2.16 -17.48
CA ILE A 115 9.38 -2.12 -18.71
C ILE A 115 8.60 -1.54 -19.91
N GLY A 116 7.26 -1.54 -19.86
CA GLY A 116 6.40 -0.97 -20.90
C GLY A 116 6.36 0.56 -20.94
N LEU A 117 6.85 1.25 -19.91
CA LEU A 117 6.72 2.71 -19.80
C LEU A 117 7.25 3.48 -21.03
N PRO A 118 8.40 3.14 -21.65
CA PRO A 118 8.89 3.87 -22.82
C PRO A 118 7.98 3.79 -24.05
N ALA A 119 7.09 2.80 -24.12
CA ALA A 119 6.11 2.67 -25.20
C ALA A 119 4.80 3.43 -24.90
N ASP A 120 4.54 3.75 -23.64
CA ASP A 120 3.32 4.40 -23.17
C ASP A 120 3.45 5.93 -23.06
N VAL A 121 4.66 6.48 -23.23
CA VAL A 121 4.95 7.91 -23.09
C VAL A 121 5.47 8.53 -24.39
N VAL A 122 5.15 9.80 -24.59
CA VAL A 122 5.65 10.61 -25.71
C VAL A 122 6.30 11.91 -25.21
N PRO A 123 7.14 12.57 -26.03
CA PRO A 123 7.71 13.86 -25.66
C PRO A 123 6.61 14.88 -25.29
N GLY A 124 6.72 15.47 -24.11
CA GLY A 124 5.75 16.42 -23.56
C GLY A 124 4.84 15.84 -22.47
N ASP A 125 4.80 14.51 -22.29
CA ASP A 125 4.09 13.89 -21.18
C ASP A 125 4.74 14.23 -19.83
N ILE A 126 3.91 14.31 -18.79
CA ILE A 126 4.32 14.59 -17.41
C ILE A 126 4.18 13.32 -16.58
N LEU A 127 5.27 12.89 -15.95
CA LEU A 127 5.28 11.73 -15.06
C LEU A 127 5.26 12.16 -13.60
N LEU A 128 4.22 11.77 -12.87
CA LEU A 128 4.08 12.09 -11.44
C LEU A 128 4.67 10.97 -10.58
N LEU A 129 5.65 11.31 -9.75
CA LEU A 129 6.33 10.40 -8.83
C LEU A 129 6.00 10.74 -7.36
N ASP A 130 6.06 9.74 -6.48
CA ASP A 130 5.75 9.84 -5.03
C ASP A 130 4.42 10.59 -4.73
N GLY A 131 3.33 10.16 -5.38
CA GLY A 131 2.03 10.80 -5.22
C GLY A 131 1.95 12.23 -5.77
N GLY A 132 2.81 12.57 -6.74
CA GLY A 132 2.88 13.88 -7.39
C GLY A 132 3.76 14.90 -6.66
N ARG A 133 4.57 14.48 -5.69
CA ARG A 133 5.56 15.35 -5.03
C ARG A 133 6.77 15.66 -5.90
N VAL A 134 7.02 14.82 -6.90
CA VAL A 134 8.07 14.97 -7.90
C VAL A 134 7.43 14.83 -9.28
N GLN A 135 7.89 15.63 -10.25
CA GLN A 135 7.44 15.65 -11.64
C GLN A 135 8.61 15.98 -12.58
#